data_AF-A0A3D3WXQ4-F1
#
_entry.id   AF-A0A3D3WXQ4-F1
#
_cell.length_a   1.000
_cell.length_b   1.000
_cell.length_c   1.000
_cell.angle_alpha   90.00
_cell.angle_beta   90.00
_cell.angle_gamma   90.00
#
_symmetry.space_group_name_H-M   'P 1'
#
loop_
_entity.id
_entity.type
_entity.pdbx_description
1 polymer ?
#
loop_
_entity_poly.entity_id
_entity_poly.type
_entity_poly.pdbx_seq_one_letter_code
_entity_poly.pdbx_strand_id
1 'polypeptide(L)'
;MVRPVETVSLSMERNWEMIDSALAGLDESAMTRQPTEQCNSIAWLLWHLSRVTDMFINTRFQGKTQAWVADGWHEKFEMAADEEDRGVGWSAAQVAQWRPPAKEV
;
A
#
# COMPACT_ATOMS: atom_id res chain seq x y z
N MET A 1 4.35 0.69 33.99
CA MET A 1 5.48 0.42 33.06
C MET A 1 4.84 0.16 31.70
N VAL A 2 5.14 0.97 30.68
CA VAL A 2 4.63 0.77 29.32
C VAL A 2 5.27 -0.49 28.75
N ARG A 3 4.49 -1.42 28.23
CA ARG A 3 5.03 -2.65 27.62
C ARG A 3 5.65 -2.29 26.26
N PRO A 4 6.76 -2.91 25.85
CA PRO A 4 7.38 -2.62 24.54
C PRO A 4 6.42 -2.70 23.34
N VAL A 5 5.45 -3.62 23.42
CA VAL A 5 4.37 -3.80 22.43
C VAL A 5 3.50 -2.54 22.29
N GLU A 6 3.22 -1.83 23.38
CA GLU A 6 2.34 -0.64 23.37
C GLU A 6 2.97 0.51 22.58
N THR A 7 4.28 0.71 22.70
CA THR A 7 5.01 1.72 21.91
C THR A 7 5.00 1.39 20.41
N VAL A 8 5.19 0.11 20.06
CA VAL A 8 5.16 -0.32 18.66
C VAL A 8 3.76 -0.14 18.08
N SER A 9 2.72 -0.63 18.75
CA SER A 9 1.34 -0.47 18.31
C SER A 9 0.96 1.00 18.13
N LEU A 10 1.25 1.85 19.12
CA LEU A 10 0.96 3.28 19.04
C LEU A 10 1.70 3.97 17.88
N SER A 11 2.93 3.55 17.58
CA SER A 11 3.66 4.09 16.42
C SER A 11 3.03 3.70 15.09
N MET A 12 2.48 2.49 14.98
CA MET A 12 1.80 2.02 13.76
C MET A 12 0.43 2.68 13.61
N GLU A 13 -0.35 2.78 14.68
CA GLU A 13 -1.66 3.47 14.70
C GLU A 13 -1.49 4.93 14.27
N ARG A 14 -0.53 5.65 14.87
CA ARG A 14 -0.24 7.03 14.51
C ARG A 14 0.19 7.19 13.06
N ASN A 15 0.90 6.21 12.49
CA ASN A 15 1.29 6.26 11.07
C ASN A 15 0.05 6.25 10.16
N TRP A 16 -0.92 5.39 10.46
CA TRP A 16 -2.18 5.33 9.71
C TRP A 16 -3.04 6.58 9.90
N GLU A 17 -3.13 7.13 11.11
CA GLU A 17 -3.82 8.41 11.34
C GLU A 17 -3.21 9.58 10.53
N MET A 18 -1.88 9.60 10.39
CA MET A 18 -1.18 10.58 9.57
C MET A 18 -1.46 10.39 8.08
N ILE A 19 -1.55 9.13 7.62
CA ILE A 19 -1.95 8.82 6.24
C ILE A 19 -3.37 9.32 5.99
N ASP A 20 -4.34 8.97 6.85
CA ASP A 20 -5.73 9.43 6.73
C ASP A 20 -5.82 10.96 6.66
N SER A 21 -5.07 11.64 7.54
CA SER A 21 -4.99 13.10 7.54
C SER A 21 -4.39 13.67 6.25
N ALA A 22 -3.38 13.02 5.69
CA ALA A 22 -2.73 13.44 4.44
C ALA A 22 -3.60 13.21 3.20
N LEU A 23 -4.48 12.20 3.24
CA LEU A 23 -5.40 11.87 2.16
C LEU A 23 -6.72 12.65 2.22
N ALA A 24 -6.98 13.35 3.33
CA ALA A 24 -8.22 14.09 3.55
C ALA A 24 -8.48 15.13 2.44
N GLY A 25 -9.60 14.97 1.74
CA GLY A 25 -10.03 15.90 0.69
C GLY A 25 -9.37 15.70 -0.68
N LEU A 26 -8.51 14.69 -0.85
CA LEU A 26 -7.96 14.34 -2.15
C LEU A 26 -8.99 13.60 -3.02
N ASP A 27 -9.05 13.96 -4.30
CA ASP A 27 -9.81 13.25 -5.32
C ASP A 27 -8.92 12.23 -6.06
N GLU A 28 -9.53 11.42 -6.93
CA GLU A 28 -8.80 10.40 -7.70
C GLU A 28 -7.74 11.00 -8.63
N SER A 29 -7.97 12.22 -9.14
CA SER A 29 -7.00 12.93 -9.97
C SER A 29 -5.74 13.27 -9.18
N ALA A 30 -5.90 13.78 -7.96
CA ALA A 30 -4.79 14.06 -7.05
C ALA A 30 -4.08 12.77 -6.63
N MET A 31 -4.82 11.69 -6.34
CA MET A 31 -4.26 10.40 -5.94
C MET A 31 -3.38 9.76 -7.03
N THR A 32 -3.78 9.88 -8.29
CA THR A 32 -3.09 9.25 -9.42
C THR A 32 -2.00 10.13 -10.05
N ARG A 33 -1.99 11.42 -9.74
CA ARG A 33 -1.03 12.37 -10.30
C ARG A 33 0.40 12.08 -9.87
N GLN A 34 1.32 12.09 -10.83
CA GLN A 34 2.75 12.17 -10.58
C GLN A 34 3.21 13.63 -10.71
N PRO A 35 3.83 14.23 -9.68
CA PRO A 35 4.34 15.60 -9.76
C PRO A 35 5.44 15.77 -10.82
N THR A 36 6.30 14.76 -10.99
CA THR A 36 7.32 14.67 -12.05
C THR A 36 7.43 13.21 -12.51
N GLU A 37 8.06 12.97 -13.66
CA GLU A 37 8.23 11.61 -14.23
C GLU A 37 9.04 10.65 -13.34
N GLN A 38 9.75 11.16 -12.34
CA GLN A 38 10.54 10.34 -11.39
C GLN A 38 9.84 10.21 -10.03
N CYS A 39 8.64 10.75 -9.87
CA CYS A 39 7.87 10.66 -8.63
C CYS A 39 6.82 9.56 -8.71
N ASN A 40 6.67 8.78 -7.65
CA ASN A 40 5.51 7.91 -7.49
C ASN A 40 4.26 8.75 -7.23
N SER A 41 3.10 8.28 -7.70
CA SER A 41 1.81 8.86 -7.32
C SER A 41 1.45 8.47 -5.88
N ILE A 42 0.54 9.22 -5.27
CA ILE A 42 0.07 8.93 -3.90
C ILE A 42 -0.58 7.55 -3.85
N ALA A 43 -1.39 7.20 -4.85
CA ALA A 43 -2.03 5.90 -4.97
C ALA A 43 -1.00 4.76 -5.05
N TRP A 44 0.08 4.94 -5.81
CA TRP A 44 1.13 3.93 -5.91
C TRP A 44 1.86 3.76 -4.57
N LEU A 45 2.18 4.87 -3.89
CA LEU A 45 2.82 4.82 -2.58
C LEU A 45 1.96 4.09 -1.55
N LEU A 46 0.65 4.33 -1.54
CA LEU A 46 -0.28 3.69 -0.63
C LEU A 46 -0.41 2.19 -0.92
N TRP A 47 -0.54 1.82 -2.20
CA TRP A 47 -0.56 0.41 -2.62
C TRP A 47 0.75 -0.29 -2.21
N HIS A 48 1.90 0.30 -2.55
CA HIS A 48 3.22 -0.25 -2.22
C HIS A 48 3.39 -0.46 -0.72
N LEU A 49 3.10 0.56 0.09
CA LEU A 49 3.16 0.50 1.56
C LEU A 49 2.27 -0.61 2.12
N SER A 50 1.04 -0.72 1.60
CA SER A 50 0.07 -1.72 2.04
C SER A 50 0.53 -3.14 1.69
N ARG A 51 1.04 -3.35 0.47
CA ARG A 51 1.61 -4.63 0.02
C ARG A 51 2.82 -5.07 0.84
N VAL A 52 3.72 -4.14 1.18
CA VAL A 52 4.88 -4.43 2.04
C VAL A 52 4.44 -4.77 3.47
N THR A 53 3.48 -4.02 4.02
CA THR A 53 2.94 -4.26 5.36
C THR A 53 2.25 -5.64 5.44
N ASP A 54 1.41 -5.95 4.45
CA ASP A 54 0.73 -7.24 4.33
C ASP A 54 1.72 -8.41 4.34
N MET A 55 2.79 -8.33 3.53
CA MET A 55 3.82 -9.37 3.54
C MET A 55 4.56 -9.51 4.88
N PHE A 56 4.91 -8.41 5.56
CA PHE A 56 5.56 -8.52 6.86
C PHE A 56 4.64 -9.18 7.89
N ILE A 57 3.39 -8.75 7.96
CA ILE A 57 2.44 -9.25 8.97
C ILE A 57 2.01 -10.68 8.68
N ASN A 58 1.52 -10.97 7.47
CA ASN A 58 0.98 -12.28 7.14
C ASN A 58 2.09 -13.28 6.86
N THR A 59 3.01 -13.00 5.94
CA THR A 59 4.04 -13.97 5.57
C THR A 59 5.15 -14.06 6.61
N ARG A 60 5.80 -12.94 6.96
CA ARG A 60 7.03 -12.99 7.79
C ARG A 60 6.79 -13.29 9.26
N PHE A 61 5.76 -12.69 9.85
CA PHE A 61 5.49 -12.87 11.28
C PHE A 61 4.51 -14.00 11.58
N GLN A 62 3.54 -14.26 10.69
CA GLN A 62 2.49 -15.26 10.94
C GLN A 62 2.61 -16.54 10.10
N GLY A 63 3.44 -16.57 9.06
CA GLY A 63 3.55 -17.73 8.15
C GLY A 63 2.26 -18.00 7.37
N LYS A 64 1.47 -16.95 7.09
CA LYS A 64 0.20 -16.99 6.36
C LYS A 64 0.35 -16.42 4.95
N THR A 65 -0.54 -16.84 4.06
CA THR A 65 -0.80 -16.20 2.77
C THR A 65 -1.15 -14.72 2.98
N GLN A 66 -0.63 -13.86 2.12
CA GLN A 66 -0.90 -12.43 2.13
C GLN A 66 -2.38 -12.16 1.86
N ALA A 67 -2.95 -11.13 2.48
CA ALA A 67 -4.32 -10.70 2.23
C ALA A 67 -4.53 -10.41 0.74
N TRP A 68 -3.48 -9.98 0.03
CA TRP A 68 -3.46 -9.83 -1.43
C TRP A 68 -4.08 -10.98 -2.21
N VAL A 69 -3.76 -12.22 -1.80
CA VAL A 69 -4.29 -13.43 -2.41
C VAL A 69 -5.47 -13.96 -1.61
N ALA A 70 -5.32 -14.07 -0.29
CA ALA A 70 -6.33 -14.70 0.58
C ALA A 70 -7.68 -13.96 0.60
N ASP A 71 -7.65 -12.63 0.49
CA ASP A 71 -8.84 -11.77 0.54
C ASP A 71 -9.21 -11.20 -0.85
N GLY A 72 -8.58 -11.68 -1.93
CA GLY A 72 -8.94 -11.31 -3.31
C GLY A 72 -8.57 -9.88 -3.73
N TRP A 73 -7.67 -9.19 -3.02
CA TRP A 73 -7.28 -7.82 -3.39
C TRP A 73 -6.58 -7.75 -4.76
N HIS A 74 -5.85 -8.78 -5.17
CA HIS A 74 -5.28 -8.83 -6.51
C HIS A 74 -6.34 -8.68 -7.61
N GLU A 75 -7.53 -9.25 -7.42
CA GLU A 75 -8.66 -9.14 -8.36
C GLU A 75 -9.19 -7.70 -8.40
N LYS A 76 -9.36 -7.08 -7.23
CA LYS A 76 -9.79 -5.68 -7.11
C LYS A 76 -8.84 -4.71 -7.80
N PHE A 77 -7.54 -5.01 -7.77
CA PHE A 77 -6.51 -4.21 -8.42
C PHE A 77 -6.24 -4.63 -9.88
N GLU A 78 -6.96 -5.64 -10.40
CA GLU A 78 -6.76 -6.21 -11.74
C GLU A 78 -5.31 -6.66 -12.00
N MET A 79 -4.67 -7.21 -10.96
CA MET A 79 -3.29 -7.68 -10.97
C MET A 79 -3.20 -9.19 -10.74
N ALA A 80 -2.06 -9.79 -11.10
CA ALA A 80 -1.81 -11.19 -10.81
C ALA A 80 -1.79 -11.47 -9.30
N ALA A 81 -2.17 -12.68 -8.91
CA ALA A 81 -2.04 -13.21 -7.55
C ALA A 81 -0.57 -13.49 -7.17
N ASP A 82 0.34 -12.57 -7.51
CA ASP A 82 1.76 -12.64 -7.20
C ASP A 82 2.04 -11.93 -5.86
N GLU A 83 2.40 -12.71 -4.85
CA GLU A 83 2.74 -12.24 -3.52
C GLU A 83 4.06 -11.46 -3.46
N GLU A 84 4.95 -11.66 -4.44
CA GLU A 84 6.25 -11.01 -4.49
C GLU A 84 6.22 -9.68 -5.25
N ASP A 85 5.28 -9.52 -6.20
CA ASP A 85 5.04 -8.23 -6.85
C ASP A 85 4.36 -7.24 -5.89
N ARG A 86 5.18 -6.31 -5.43
CA ARG A 86 4.82 -5.25 -4.49
C ARG A 86 5.36 -3.91 -4.97
N GLY A 87 5.78 -3.79 -6.23
CA GLY A 87 6.40 -2.59 -6.77
C GLY A 87 7.90 -2.43 -6.48
N VAL A 88 8.51 -3.31 -5.70
CA VAL A 88 9.95 -3.26 -5.41
C VAL A 88 10.73 -3.48 -6.70
N GLY A 89 11.59 -2.52 -7.06
CA GLY A 89 12.40 -2.59 -8.28
C GLY A 89 11.66 -2.20 -9.56
N TRP A 90 10.41 -1.71 -9.46
CA TRP A 90 9.74 -1.13 -10.62
C TRP A 90 10.48 0.12 -11.11
N SER A 91 10.61 0.24 -12.42
CA SER A 91 11.10 1.43 -13.11
C SER A 91 10.05 2.55 -13.11
N ALA A 92 10.51 3.79 -13.31
CA ALA A 92 9.61 4.94 -13.47
C ALA A 92 8.55 4.73 -14.58
N ALA A 93 8.92 4.04 -15.67
CA ALA A 93 8.00 3.71 -16.75
C ALA A 93 6.88 2.75 -16.30
N GLN A 94 7.20 1.75 -15.47
CA GLN A 94 6.19 0.84 -14.91
C GLN A 94 5.25 1.58 -13.96
N VAL A 95 5.79 2.46 -13.10
CA VAL A 95 4.99 3.29 -12.20
C VAL A 95 4.07 4.23 -13.00
N ALA A 96 4.54 4.81 -14.11
CA ALA A 96 3.74 5.67 -14.99
C ALA A 96 2.59 4.96 -15.70
N GLN A 97 2.73 3.65 -15.97
CA GLN A 97 1.69 2.85 -16.62
C GLN A 97 0.65 2.30 -15.63
N TRP A 98 1.02 2.13 -14.37
CA TRP A 98 0.12 1.58 -13.36
C TRP A 98 -1.02 2.55 -13.00
N ARG A 99 -2.20 1.98 -12.73
CA ARG A 99 -3.39 2.71 -12.27
C ARG A 99 -4.00 1.95 -11.10
N PRO A 100 -4.40 2.65 -10.02
CA PRO A 100 -5.20 2.02 -8.98
C PRO A 100 -6.62 1.73 -9.49
N PRO A 101 -7.36 0.83 -8.82
CA PRO A 101 -8.80 0.73 -9.05
C PRO A 101 -9.53 2.01 -8.62
N ALA A 102 -10.80 2.12 -9.02
CA ALA A 102 -11.69 3.17 -8.56
C ALA A 102 -11.88 3.11 -7.04
N LYS A 103 -12.14 4.26 -6.41
CA LYS A 103 -12.25 4.36 -4.94
C LYS A 103 -13.33 3.45 -4.34
N GLU A 104 -14.35 3.10 -5.11
CA GLU A 104 -15.50 2.31 -4.67
C GLU A 104 -15.25 0.79 -4.62
N VAL A 105 -14.10 0.31 -5.14
CA VAL A 105 -13.72 -1.11 -5.21
C VAL A 105 -12.96 -1.55 -3.95
#